data_AF-A0AAE0KQN1-F1
#
_entry.id   AF-A0AAE0KQN1-F1
#
_cell.length_a   1.000
_cell.length_b   1.000
_cell.length_c   1.000
_cell.angle_alpha   90.00
_cell.angle_beta   90.00
_cell.angle_gamma   90.00
#
_symmetry.space_group_name_H-M   'P 1'
#
loop_
_entity.id
_entity.type
_entity.pdbx_description
1 polymer ?
#
loop_
_entity_poly.entity_id
_entity_poly.type
_entity_poly.pdbx_seq_one_letter_code
_entity_poly.pdbx_strand_id
1 'polypeptide(L)'
;EDGRVIMNGKSSTYILDEDSVVLVAAYDEECCDRIRQSERPRVQNPDRQAAVHADTVSPKVKDTSSDLTNEIVMASMMLQKSPRRFPHADDADETNAVTFCSDREHLQKIVSTGDHLVVITDASTLLQQVKAMMNLIQNEGVGISLPVIVLSPQHFPDLHTSDKFVFLMGNPHDAACLHAAGVPQARVVVALSGTVQTLTDQKMDRRNILSVSLVEKLCAQKGTCPLVLYDMHNPASVRQLFHDIPEHMKRALGSNETPVVSPSLNANLHPRYAAGLVISLTDIVKALAVSVYAPGCMEMVTGMALAVDQICMFTLVKMPYVMWGKSFGIIFKYLFEKYEGMPLGIYRHPTDGQALPYVYSFPSKDVIVSFHDKVYISAPKEKVRHLQARLVHEVHAASKIARYVRRRLQLRRHQKPITNTQEDQEKISCASQLTSHQISVPTAQGTPDDVSR
;
A
#
# COMPACT_ATOMS: atom_id res chain seq x y z
N GLU A 1 -31.04 16.89 12.50
CA GLU A 1 -32.16 17.16 13.41
C GLU A 1 -33.49 16.62 12.90
N ASP A 2 -33.56 16.13 11.64
CA ASP A 2 -34.78 15.51 11.07
C ASP A 2 -34.72 13.98 10.83
N GLY A 3 -33.72 13.28 11.37
CA GLY A 3 -33.58 11.83 11.17
C GLY A 3 -34.46 11.00 12.12
N ARG A 4 -35.35 10.15 11.60
CA ARG A 4 -36.07 9.14 12.39
C ARG A 4 -35.12 8.01 12.77
N VAL A 5 -35.05 7.69 14.06
CA VAL A 5 -34.32 6.54 14.59
C VAL A 5 -35.33 5.45 14.91
N ILE A 6 -35.23 4.29 14.24
CA ILE A 6 -36.03 3.11 14.56
C ILE A 6 -35.14 2.17 15.36
N MET A 7 -35.46 2.00 16.64
CA MET A 7 -34.79 1.04 17.51
C MET A 7 -35.54 -0.29 17.47
N ASN A 8 -34.90 -1.33 16.97
CA ASN A 8 -35.42 -2.69 17.02
C ASN A 8 -34.35 -3.52 17.74
N GLY A 9 -34.68 -4.01 18.95
CA GLY A 9 -33.91 -4.71 20.02
C GLY A 9 -32.46 -5.20 19.86
N LYS A 10 -31.87 -5.27 18.65
CA LYS A 10 -30.51 -5.74 18.36
C LYS A 10 -29.74 -4.87 17.35
N SER A 11 -30.35 -3.84 16.74
CA SER A 11 -29.67 -2.96 15.77
C SER A 11 -30.25 -1.54 15.77
N SER A 12 -29.41 -0.55 15.47
CA SER A 12 -29.84 0.84 15.26
C SER A 12 -29.77 1.17 13.77
N THR A 13 -30.93 1.40 13.15
CA THR A 13 -31.00 1.81 11.74
C THR A 13 -31.13 3.32 11.66
N TYR A 14 -30.24 3.96 10.91
CA TYR A 14 -30.27 5.40 10.68
C TYR A 14 -30.66 5.67 9.22
N ILE A 15 -31.78 6.38 9.03
CA ILE A 15 -32.22 6.87 7.72
C ILE A 15 -31.69 8.30 7.59
N LEU A 16 -30.85 8.52 6.58
CA LEU A 16 -30.24 9.83 6.33
C LEU A 16 -30.96 10.61 5.22
N ASP A 17 -31.66 9.91 4.31
CA ASP A 17 -32.50 10.44 3.23
C ASP A 17 -33.43 9.31 2.69
N GLU A 18 -34.45 9.63 1.88
CA GLU A 18 -35.39 8.67 1.27
C GLU A 18 -34.69 7.55 0.48
N ASP A 19 -33.49 7.83 -0.05
CA ASP A 19 -32.67 6.89 -0.83
C ASP A 19 -31.48 6.28 -0.07
N SER A 20 -31.31 6.58 1.23
CA SER A 20 -30.09 6.22 1.98
C SER A 20 -30.40 5.65 3.37
N VAL A 21 -30.38 4.30 3.45
CA VAL A 21 -30.45 3.56 4.72
C VAL A 21 -29.05 3.16 5.15
N VAL A 22 -28.57 3.69 6.28
CA VAL A 22 -27.32 3.24 6.91
C VAL A 22 -27.68 2.29 8.04
N LEU A 23 -27.38 1.01 7.83
CA LEU A 23 -27.49 -0.02 8.85
C LEU A 23 -26.24 0.02 9.72
N VAL A 24 -26.37 0.57 10.94
CA VAL A 24 -25.34 0.43 11.97
C VAL A 24 -25.66 -0.86 12.71
N ALA A 25 -25.12 -1.97 12.20
CA ALA A 25 -25.03 -3.18 13.00
C ALA A 25 -24.16 -2.86 14.22
N ALA A 26 -24.71 -3.03 15.42
CA ALA A 26 -23.87 -3.16 16.59
C ALA A 26 -22.91 -4.33 16.28
N TYR A 27 -21.61 -4.03 16.27
CA TYR A 27 -20.58 -5.04 16.08
C TYR A 27 -20.80 -6.10 17.16
N ASP A 28 -21.34 -7.24 16.75
CA ASP A 28 -21.47 -8.42 17.59
C ASP A 28 -20.05 -9.00 17.78
N GLU A 29 -19.58 -9.07 19.02
CA GLU A 29 -18.29 -9.70 19.36
C GLU A 29 -18.20 -11.12 18.80
N GLU A 30 -19.35 -11.80 18.65
CA GLU A 30 -19.46 -13.15 18.09
C GLU A 30 -19.05 -13.21 16.60
N CYS A 31 -19.19 -12.11 15.85
CA CYS A 31 -18.78 -12.04 14.44
C CYS A 31 -17.25 -11.87 14.31
N CYS A 32 -16.65 -11.07 15.19
CA CYS A 32 -15.19 -10.94 15.28
C CYS A 32 -14.52 -12.26 15.70
N ASP A 33 -15.16 -13.02 16.59
CA ASP A 33 -14.63 -14.32 17.01
C ASP A 33 -14.78 -15.39 15.93
N ARG A 34 -15.82 -15.36 15.09
CA ARG A 34 -15.91 -16.24 13.90
C ARG A 34 -14.83 -15.96 12.87
N ILE A 35 -14.51 -14.68 12.63
CA ILE A 35 -13.41 -14.29 11.73
C ILE A 35 -12.06 -14.77 12.30
N ARG A 36 -11.80 -14.55 13.59
CA ARG A 36 -10.58 -15.03 14.28
C ARG A 36 -10.47 -16.56 14.32
N GLN A 37 -11.59 -17.28 14.42
CA GLN A 37 -11.60 -18.75 14.38
C GLN A 37 -11.37 -19.29 12.96
N SER A 38 -11.76 -18.56 11.92
CA SER A 38 -11.51 -18.92 10.52
C SER A 38 -10.06 -18.70 10.07
N GLU A 39 -9.31 -17.86 10.78
CA GLU A 39 -7.90 -17.52 10.48
C GLU A 39 -6.88 -18.44 11.17
N ARG A 40 -7.30 -19.46 11.93
CA ARG A 40 -6.38 -20.46 12.51
C ARG A 40 -6.09 -21.59 11.51
N PRO A 41 -4.86 -21.73 10.99
CA PRO A 41 -4.53 -22.88 10.14
C PRO A 41 -4.57 -24.18 10.95
N ARG A 42 -5.38 -25.15 10.52
CA ARG A 42 -5.25 -26.55 10.94
C ARG A 42 -3.99 -27.12 10.29
N VAL A 43 -2.90 -27.18 11.06
CA VAL A 43 -1.70 -27.93 10.68
C VAL A 43 -2.01 -29.42 10.84
N GLN A 44 -2.29 -30.10 9.74
CA GLN A 44 -2.17 -31.55 9.64
C GLN A 44 -0.89 -31.86 8.86
N ASN A 45 0.11 -32.38 9.56
CA ASN A 45 1.29 -32.99 8.96
C ASN A 45 0.98 -34.45 8.64
N PRO A 46 1.19 -34.90 7.40
CA PRO A 46 1.62 -36.26 7.16
C PRO A 46 3.00 -36.27 6.50
N ASP A 47 3.86 -37.14 7.05
CA ASP A 47 5.20 -37.45 6.58
C ASP A 47 5.28 -37.69 5.07
N ARG A 48 6.40 -37.29 4.45
CA ARG A 48 7.19 -38.22 3.62
C ARG A 48 8.61 -37.74 3.33
N GLN A 49 9.53 -38.58 3.79
CA GLN A 49 10.91 -38.69 3.37
C GLN A 49 11.01 -38.99 1.87
N ALA A 50 11.95 -38.34 1.19
CA ALA A 50 12.68 -38.91 0.07
C ALA A 50 14.03 -38.21 -0.02
N ALA A 51 15.07 -38.90 0.43
CA ALA A 51 16.47 -38.50 0.25
C ALA A 51 16.87 -38.73 -1.22
N VAL A 52 17.45 -37.72 -1.85
CA VAL A 52 18.20 -37.87 -3.11
C VAL A 52 19.52 -37.13 -2.94
N HIS A 53 20.61 -37.89 -2.95
CA HIS A 53 21.97 -37.39 -3.05
C HIS A 53 22.15 -36.68 -4.40
N ALA A 54 22.56 -35.42 -4.37
CA ALA A 54 23.12 -34.73 -5.53
C ALA A 54 24.45 -34.09 -5.11
N ASP A 55 25.54 -34.79 -5.42
CA ASP A 55 26.88 -34.21 -5.44
C ASP A 55 26.90 -33.04 -6.43
N THR A 56 27.10 -31.83 -5.92
CA THR A 56 27.39 -30.66 -6.74
C THR A 56 28.63 -29.96 -6.19
N VAL A 57 29.71 -30.08 -6.96
CA VAL A 57 30.96 -29.34 -6.80
C VAL A 57 30.63 -27.86 -6.93
N SER A 58 30.69 -27.14 -5.81
CA SER A 58 30.52 -25.69 -5.76
C SER A 58 31.84 -25.00 -6.18
N PRO A 59 31.85 -24.11 -7.19
CA PRO A 59 33.01 -23.27 -7.43
C PRO A 59 33.10 -22.22 -6.31
N LYS A 60 34.32 -22.02 -5.78
CA LYS A 60 34.62 -20.92 -4.84
C LYS A 60 34.47 -19.58 -5.56
N VAL A 61 33.27 -19.01 -5.53
CA VAL A 61 33.03 -17.60 -5.86
C VAL A 61 33.54 -16.78 -4.67
N LYS A 62 34.50 -15.87 -4.89
CA LYS A 62 34.92 -14.90 -3.86
C LYS A 62 33.70 -14.04 -3.49
N ASP A 63 33.33 -14.02 -2.21
CA ASP A 63 32.21 -13.23 -1.69
C ASP A 63 32.44 -11.73 -1.91
N THR A 64 31.87 -11.19 -2.98
CA THR A 64 31.86 -9.75 -3.30
C THR A 64 30.78 -9.00 -2.53
N SER A 65 29.97 -9.70 -1.72
CA SER A 65 28.98 -9.10 -0.82
C SER A 65 29.61 -8.16 0.21
N SER A 66 30.83 -8.45 0.67
CA SER A 66 31.46 -7.69 1.76
C SER A 66 31.70 -6.22 1.41
N ASP A 67 32.07 -5.91 0.17
CA ASP A 67 32.48 -4.55 -0.23
C ASP A 67 31.29 -3.60 -0.33
N LEU A 68 30.16 -4.06 -0.85
CA LEU A 68 28.94 -3.26 -0.91
C LEU A 68 28.32 -3.09 0.48
N THR A 69 28.31 -4.15 1.29
CA THR A 69 27.86 -4.04 2.68
C THR A 69 28.69 -3.00 3.43
N ASN A 70 30.01 -2.96 3.24
CA ASN A 70 30.87 -1.95 3.84
C ASN A 70 30.56 -0.53 3.35
N GLU A 71 30.31 -0.32 2.05
CA GLU A 71 29.89 0.99 1.52
C GLU A 71 28.54 1.45 2.09
N ILE A 72 27.55 0.55 2.12
CA ILE A 72 26.23 0.83 2.71
C ILE A 72 26.39 1.18 4.19
N VAL A 73 27.20 0.43 4.94
CA VAL A 73 27.49 0.70 6.36
C VAL A 73 28.18 2.03 6.53
N MET A 74 29.21 2.34 5.74
CA MET A 74 29.92 3.63 5.82
C MET A 74 29.01 4.81 5.51
N ALA A 75 28.20 4.71 4.46
CA ALA A 75 27.22 5.74 4.11
C ALA A 75 26.14 5.89 5.22
N SER A 76 25.75 4.78 5.85
CA SER A 76 24.86 4.79 7.03
C SER A 76 25.51 5.45 8.25
N MET A 77 26.81 5.23 8.48
CA MET A 77 27.55 5.87 9.56
C MET A 77 27.70 7.38 9.33
N MET A 78 27.86 7.80 8.07
CA MET A 78 27.85 9.23 7.74
C MET A 78 26.49 9.88 8.02
N LEU A 79 25.38 9.18 7.74
CA LEU A 79 24.04 9.62 8.16
C LEU A 79 23.93 9.78 9.68
N GLN A 80 24.47 8.84 10.46
CA GLN A 80 24.39 8.87 11.94
C GLN A 80 25.27 9.93 12.61
N LYS A 81 26.38 10.31 11.96
CA LYS A 81 27.29 11.37 12.46
C LYS A 81 26.79 12.78 12.17
N SER A 82 25.74 12.93 11.37
CA SER A 82 25.05 14.21 11.23
C SER A 82 24.41 14.62 12.57
N PRO A 83 24.49 15.90 13.00
CA PRO A 83 24.00 16.32 14.30
C PRO A 83 22.50 16.05 14.46
N ARG A 84 22.12 15.37 15.57
CA ARG A 84 20.73 15.01 15.90
C ARG A 84 19.78 16.20 16.05
N ARG A 85 20.31 17.41 16.17
CA ARG A 85 19.55 18.66 16.02
C ARG A 85 19.72 19.12 14.58
N PHE A 86 18.78 18.71 13.75
CA PHE A 86 18.65 19.30 12.42
C PHE A 86 18.25 20.77 12.61
N PRO A 87 18.89 21.70 11.90
CA PRO A 87 18.42 23.08 11.88
C PRO A 87 16.95 23.10 11.47
N HIS A 88 16.18 24.04 12.03
CA HIS A 88 14.90 24.40 11.44
C HIS A 88 15.13 24.75 9.97
N ALA A 89 14.10 24.64 9.11
CA ALA A 89 14.23 24.91 7.68
C ALA A 89 14.85 26.29 7.37
N ASP A 90 14.83 27.19 8.34
CA ASP A 90 15.36 28.55 8.28
C ASP A 90 16.82 28.69 8.75
N ASP A 91 17.38 27.69 9.45
CA ASP A 91 18.75 27.71 10.02
C ASP A 91 19.74 26.81 9.26
N ALA A 92 19.37 26.32 8.08
CA ALA A 92 20.28 25.57 7.22
C ALA A 92 21.25 26.54 6.55
N ASP A 93 22.30 26.94 7.29
CA ASP A 93 23.53 27.45 6.70
C ASP A 93 23.89 26.56 5.51
N GLU A 94 24.10 27.21 4.36
CA GLU A 94 24.27 26.62 3.04
C GLU A 94 25.30 25.49 3.04
N THR A 95 24.85 24.26 3.29
CA THR A 95 25.66 23.09 2.99
C THR A 95 25.78 23.02 1.47
N ASN A 96 26.99 23.29 0.97
CA ASN A 96 27.47 23.22 -0.43
C ASN A 96 27.21 21.90 -1.19
N ALA A 97 26.29 21.07 -0.73
CA ALA A 97 25.94 19.77 -1.32
C ALA A 97 25.13 19.91 -2.61
N VAL A 98 24.25 20.90 -2.69
CA VAL A 98 23.47 21.19 -3.91
C VAL A 98 24.29 22.13 -4.79
N THR A 99 24.66 21.65 -5.97
CA THR A 99 25.50 22.41 -6.90
C THR A 99 24.66 23.30 -7.82
N PHE A 100 23.42 22.93 -8.12
CA PHE A 100 22.51 23.72 -8.94
C PHE A 100 21.06 23.33 -8.67
N CYS A 101 20.16 24.30 -8.69
CA CYS A 101 18.72 24.08 -8.73
C CYS A 101 18.13 25.00 -9.77
N SER A 102 17.27 24.47 -10.63
CA SER A 102 16.67 25.25 -11.70
C SER A 102 15.71 26.33 -11.21
N ASP A 103 15.01 26.08 -10.09
CA ASP A 103 14.10 27.02 -9.43
C ASP A 103 14.00 26.67 -7.93
N ARG A 104 14.72 27.42 -7.08
CA ARG A 104 14.85 27.12 -5.64
C ARG A 104 13.58 27.43 -4.86
N GLU A 105 12.86 28.50 -5.21
CA GLU A 105 11.62 28.87 -4.53
C GLU A 105 10.53 27.85 -4.83
N HIS A 106 10.42 27.43 -6.10
CA HIS A 106 9.47 26.40 -6.50
C HIS A 106 9.81 25.03 -5.91
N LEU A 107 11.10 24.67 -5.84
CA LEU A 107 11.56 23.47 -5.12
C LEU A 107 11.07 23.48 -3.66
N GLN A 108 11.32 24.56 -2.92
CA GLN A 108 10.92 24.69 -1.53
C GLN A 108 9.40 24.60 -1.36
N LYS A 109 8.64 25.19 -2.28
CA LYS A 109 7.18 25.09 -2.31
C LYS A 109 6.70 23.65 -2.51
N ILE A 110 7.28 22.91 -3.47
CA ILE A 110 6.94 21.49 -3.69
C ILE A 110 7.27 20.67 -2.44
N VAL A 111 8.49 20.80 -1.93
CA VAL A 111 8.98 20.01 -0.77
C VAL A 111 8.17 20.30 0.49
N SER A 112 7.78 21.55 0.73
CA SER A 112 6.96 21.94 1.89
C SER A 112 5.51 21.47 1.80
N THR A 113 4.94 21.41 0.60
CA THR A 113 3.60 20.85 0.38
C THR A 113 3.58 19.35 0.68
N GLY A 114 4.67 18.65 0.36
CA GLY A 114 4.69 17.19 0.30
C GLY A 114 3.84 16.68 -0.87
N ASP A 115 3.66 15.36 -0.97
CA ASP A 115 2.90 14.74 -2.07
C ASP A 115 3.52 14.95 -3.47
N HIS A 116 4.85 14.85 -3.56
CA HIS A 116 5.60 14.90 -4.81
C HIS A 116 6.30 13.58 -5.14
N LEU A 117 6.78 13.46 -6.37
CA LEU A 117 7.59 12.34 -6.84
C LEU A 117 9.06 12.77 -6.94
N VAL A 118 9.96 11.99 -6.36
CA VAL A 118 11.41 12.20 -6.50
C VAL A 118 11.96 11.13 -7.44
N VAL A 119 12.65 11.54 -8.49
CA VAL A 119 13.37 10.65 -9.41
C VAL A 119 14.85 10.77 -9.09
N ILE A 120 15.47 9.65 -8.73
CA ILE A 120 16.90 9.56 -8.48
C ILE A 120 17.54 8.91 -9.70
N THR A 121 18.53 9.60 -10.26
CA THR A 121 19.35 9.09 -11.36
C THR A 121 20.82 9.36 -11.07
N ASP A 122 21.69 8.40 -11.38
CA ASP A 122 23.14 8.49 -11.20
C ASP A 122 23.89 8.65 -12.53
N ALA A 123 23.20 8.54 -13.66
CA ALA A 123 23.78 8.48 -15.00
C ALA A 123 23.12 9.45 -15.98
N SER A 124 23.93 10.13 -16.79
CA SER A 124 23.43 11.00 -17.87
C SER A 124 22.70 10.26 -18.98
N THR A 125 23.00 8.97 -19.17
CA THR A 125 22.36 8.15 -20.20
C THR A 125 20.86 7.96 -19.95
N LEU A 126 20.38 8.29 -18.75
CA LEU A 126 18.97 8.17 -18.36
C LEU A 126 18.11 9.35 -18.77
N LEU A 127 18.66 10.38 -19.41
CA LEU A 127 17.89 11.56 -19.84
C LEU A 127 16.65 11.18 -20.66
N GLN A 128 16.77 10.24 -21.59
CA GLN A 128 15.63 9.81 -22.42
C GLN A 128 14.56 9.08 -21.60
N GLN A 129 14.96 8.28 -20.61
CA GLN A 129 14.02 7.60 -19.72
C GLN A 129 13.29 8.61 -18.81
N VAL A 130 14.02 9.59 -18.27
CA VAL A 130 13.44 10.68 -17.48
C VAL A 130 12.44 11.48 -18.34
N LYS A 131 12.81 11.87 -19.56
CA LYS A 131 11.91 12.56 -20.50
C LYS A 131 10.66 11.73 -20.81
N ALA A 132 10.81 10.44 -21.11
CA ALA A 132 9.68 9.56 -21.39
C ALA A 132 8.72 9.44 -20.20
N MET A 133 9.26 9.26 -19.00
CA MET A 133 8.47 9.19 -17.76
C MET A 133 7.76 10.52 -17.48
N MET A 134 8.44 11.66 -17.67
CA MET A 134 7.84 12.98 -17.48
C MET A 134 6.72 13.24 -18.47
N ASN A 135 6.91 12.94 -19.75
CA ASN A 135 5.87 13.09 -20.76
C ASN A 135 4.63 12.26 -20.41
N LEU A 136 4.85 11.06 -19.84
CA LEU A 136 3.76 10.21 -19.36
C LEU A 136 3.05 10.80 -18.13
N ILE A 137 3.79 11.28 -17.13
CA ILE A 137 3.21 11.87 -15.91
C ILE A 137 2.47 13.18 -16.24
N GLN A 138 2.99 13.97 -17.16
CA GLN A 138 2.36 15.23 -17.58
C GLN A 138 1.11 15.01 -18.45
N ASN A 139 0.91 13.81 -19.00
CA ASN A 139 -0.26 13.50 -19.78
C ASN A 139 -1.51 13.46 -18.88
N GLU A 140 -2.44 14.39 -19.13
CA GLU A 140 -3.70 14.50 -18.38
C GLU A 140 -4.52 13.20 -18.38
N GLY A 141 -4.33 12.35 -19.39
CA GLY A 141 -5.00 11.06 -19.52
C GLY A 141 -4.62 10.03 -18.45
N VAL A 142 -3.47 10.16 -17.80
CA VAL A 142 -2.95 9.22 -16.78
C VAL A 142 -3.52 9.54 -15.39
N GLY A 143 -4.02 10.76 -15.17
CA GLY A 143 -4.62 11.18 -13.90
C GLY A 143 -3.63 11.32 -12.73
N ILE A 144 -2.33 11.31 -13.01
CA ILE A 144 -1.27 11.60 -12.04
C ILE A 144 -0.89 13.06 -12.21
N SER A 145 -1.14 13.91 -11.22
CA SER A 145 -0.73 15.32 -11.24
C SER A 145 0.19 15.62 -10.05
N LEU A 146 1.22 14.80 -9.88
CA LEU A 146 2.23 15.02 -8.84
C LEU A 146 3.36 15.90 -9.40
N PRO A 147 3.83 16.91 -8.66
CA PRO A 147 5.08 17.58 -8.98
C PRO A 147 6.23 16.56 -8.96
N VAL A 148 7.19 16.73 -9.86
CA VAL A 148 8.33 15.84 -10.03
C VAL A 148 9.62 16.61 -9.75
N ILE A 149 10.46 16.05 -8.88
CA ILE A 149 11.82 16.53 -8.63
C ILE A 149 12.78 15.48 -9.18
N VAL A 150 13.65 15.86 -10.11
CA VAL A 150 14.74 14.98 -10.58
C VAL A 150 16.02 15.35 -9.86
N LEU A 151 16.55 14.43 -9.07
CA LEU A 151 17.87 14.51 -8.43
C LEU A 151 18.90 13.77 -9.28
N SER A 152 19.90 14.50 -9.78
CA SER A 152 20.94 13.97 -10.65
C SER A 152 22.29 14.64 -10.35
N PRO A 153 23.43 13.92 -10.44
CA PRO A 153 24.74 14.54 -10.34
C PRO A 153 25.09 15.37 -11.58
N GLN A 154 24.33 15.25 -12.67
CA GLN A 154 24.61 15.88 -13.96
C GLN A 154 23.45 16.75 -14.43
N HIS A 155 23.76 17.95 -14.92
CA HIS A 155 22.76 18.86 -15.49
C HIS A 155 22.18 18.35 -16.82
N PHE A 156 20.87 18.51 -17.00
CA PHE A 156 20.17 18.18 -18.23
C PHE A 156 19.60 19.46 -18.87
N PRO A 157 20.32 20.09 -19.82
CA PRO A 157 19.92 21.39 -20.36
C PRO A 157 18.60 21.33 -21.14
N ASP A 158 18.28 20.18 -21.72
CA ASP A 158 17.05 19.98 -22.52
C ASP A 158 15.80 19.76 -21.67
N LEU A 159 15.93 19.65 -20.34
CA LEU A 159 14.79 19.44 -19.46
C LEU A 159 14.26 20.80 -19.01
N HIS A 160 13.33 21.34 -19.79
CA HIS A 160 12.65 22.59 -19.44
C HIS A 160 11.91 22.45 -18.12
N THR A 161 12.17 23.37 -17.19
CA THR A 161 11.39 23.54 -15.98
C THR A 161 9.94 23.87 -16.30
N SER A 162 9.02 23.31 -15.53
CA SER A 162 7.61 23.64 -15.58
C SER A 162 7.05 23.72 -14.17
N ASP A 163 5.83 24.20 -14.01
CA ASP A 163 5.16 24.28 -12.71
C ASP A 163 5.04 22.92 -11.99
N LYS A 164 5.20 21.81 -12.71
CA LYS A 164 5.17 20.46 -12.14
C LYS A 164 6.54 19.78 -12.14
N PHE A 165 7.61 20.48 -12.53
CA PHE A 165 8.91 19.86 -12.75
C PHE A 165 10.07 20.75 -12.28
N VAL A 166 10.87 20.21 -11.37
CA VAL A 166 12.09 20.85 -10.88
C VAL A 166 13.29 19.92 -11.04
N PHE A 167 14.38 20.49 -11.51
CA PHE A 167 15.66 19.80 -11.61
C PHE A 167 16.59 20.22 -10.47
N LEU A 168 17.14 19.23 -9.77
CA LEU A 168 18.08 19.41 -8.67
C LEU A 168 19.39 18.68 -8.99
N MET A 169 20.46 19.46 -9.16
CA MET A 169 21.80 18.94 -9.35
C MET A 169 22.46 18.68 -8.00
N GLY A 170 22.81 17.43 -7.75
CA GLY A 170 23.42 17.00 -6.50
C GLY A 170 23.77 15.52 -6.54
N ASN A 171 24.66 15.08 -5.64
CA ASN A 171 25.02 13.68 -5.55
C ASN A 171 23.88 12.90 -4.84
N PRO A 172 23.24 11.91 -5.49
CA PRO A 172 22.16 11.14 -4.86
C PRO A 172 22.63 10.25 -3.70
N HIS A 173 23.95 10.08 -3.54
CA HIS A 173 24.54 9.38 -2.40
C HIS A 173 24.83 10.32 -1.22
N ASP A 174 24.57 11.63 -1.34
CA ASP A 174 24.65 12.58 -0.25
C ASP A 174 23.28 12.77 0.42
N ALA A 175 23.26 12.57 1.73
CA ALA A 175 22.08 12.77 2.56
C ALA A 175 21.51 14.20 2.47
N ALA A 176 22.38 15.20 2.33
CA ALA A 176 21.97 16.59 2.21
C ALA A 176 21.19 16.82 0.90
N CYS A 177 21.63 16.23 -0.22
CA CYS A 177 20.91 16.29 -1.49
C CYS A 177 19.56 15.57 -1.43
N LEU A 178 19.50 14.38 -0.80
CA LEU A 178 18.23 13.65 -0.60
C LEU A 178 17.25 14.44 0.27
N HIS A 179 17.74 15.14 1.30
CA HIS A 179 16.94 16.04 2.11
C HIS A 179 16.46 17.26 1.32
N ALA A 180 17.33 17.89 0.53
CA ALA A 180 16.98 19.03 -0.32
C ALA A 180 15.93 18.65 -1.38
N ALA A 181 15.96 17.42 -1.89
CA ALA A 181 14.94 16.87 -2.78
C ALA A 181 13.61 16.55 -2.08
N GLY A 182 13.54 16.67 -0.75
CA GLY A 182 12.34 16.36 0.03
C GLY A 182 12.00 14.87 0.07
N VAL A 183 12.99 13.98 -0.03
CA VAL A 183 12.76 12.51 -0.02
C VAL A 183 11.89 12.06 1.16
N PRO A 184 12.09 12.52 2.40
CA PRO A 184 11.23 12.11 3.53
C PRO A 184 9.75 12.51 3.38
N GLN A 185 9.46 13.60 2.67
CA GLN A 185 8.11 14.15 2.45
C GLN A 185 7.49 13.69 1.13
N ALA A 186 8.28 13.06 0.26
CA ALA A 186 7.84 12.55 -1.02
C ALA A 186 6.76 11.49 -0.84
N ARG A 187 5.86 11.38 -1.82
CA ARG A 187 4.90 10.27 -1.88
C ARG A 187 5.53 9.04 -2.53
N VAL A 188 6.29 9.28 -3.60
CA VAL A 188 6.96 8.23 -4.37
C VAL A 188 8.41 8.65 -4.61
N VAL A 189 9.32 7.70 -4.45
CA VAL A 189 10.71 7.82 -4.88
C VAL A 189 10.96 6.77 -5.94
N VAL A 190 11.44 7.18 -7.11
CA VAL A 190 11.80 6.27 -8.21
C VAL A 190 13.31 6.31 -8.36
N ALA A 191 13.97 5.18 -8.14
CA ALA A 191 15.42 5.06 -8.29
C ALA A 191 15.74 4.33 -9.59
N LEU A 192 16.20 5.09 -10.59
CA LEU A 192 16.48 4.60 -11.94
C LEU A 192 17.86 3.94 -12.01
N SER A 193 17.96 2.80 -12.69
CA SER A 193 19.24 2.13 -12.92
C SER A 193 19.86 2.60 -14.22
N GLY A 194 21.06 3.20 -14.14
CA GLY A 194 21.84 3.60 -15.31
C GLY A 194 22.05 2.46 -16.30
N THR A 195 22.07 2.76 -17.59
CA THR A 195 22.47 1.78 -18.61
C THR A 195 23.97 1.52 -18.52
N VAL A 196 24.34 0.24 -18.51
CA VAL A 196 25.73 -0.19 -18.40
C VAL A 196 26.49 0.09 -19.70
N GLN A 197 27.52 0.93 -19.62
CA GLN A 197 28.40 1.22 -20.75
C GLN A 197 29.49 0.15 -20.95
N THR A 198 29.78 -0.69 -19.95
CA THR A 198 30.87 -1.70 -20.02
C THR A 198 30.48 -3.09 -19.51
N LEU A 199 30.84 -4.15 -20.26
CA LEU A 199 30.59 -5.57 -19.90
C LEU A 199 31.19 -6.00 -18.54
N THR A 200 32.17 -5.24 -18.02
CA THR A 200 32.82 -5.48 -16.73
C THR A 200 32.00 -5.00 -15.53
N ASP A 201 31.00 -4.14 -15.74
CA ASP A 201 30.05 -3.73 -14.70
C ASP A 201 28.97 -4.80 -14.50
N GLN A 202 29.37 -6.06 -14.28
CA GLN A 202 28.48 -7.13 -13.74
C GLN A 202 27.84 -6.75 -12.39
N LYS A 203 28.22 -5.61 -11.80
CA LYS A 203 27.60 -4.95 -10.65
C LYS A 203 26.51 -3.96 -11.09
N MET A 204 25.67 -4.34 -12.06
CA MET A 204 24.72 -3.48 -12.79
C MET A 204 23.85 -2.59 -11.89
N ASP A 205 23.52 -3.05 -10.67
CA ASP A 205 22.59 -2.36 -9.78
C ASP A 205 23.25 -1.74 -8.53
N ARG A 206 24.59 -1.81 -8.38
CA ARG A 206 25.28 -1.44 -7.13
C ARG A 206 24.96 -0.02 -6.65
N ARG A 207 25.04 0.95 -7.56
CA ARG A 207 24.76 2.36 -7.25
C ARG A 207 23.30 2.58 -6.94
N ASN A 208 22.41 1.93 -7.70
CA ASN A 208 20.97 2.05 -7.43
C ASN A 208 20.61 1.47 -6.06
N ILE A 209 21.17 0.30 -5.71
CA ILE A 209 21.03 -0.32 -4.39
C ILE A 209 21.56 0.60 -3.29
N LEU A 210 22.72 1.23 -3.48
CA LEU A 210 23.28 2.18 -2.52
C LEU A 210 22.36 3.39 -2.31
N SER A 211 21.89 4.02 -3.40
CA SER A 211 20.94 5.14 -3.35
C SER A 211 19.66 4.76 -2.61
N VAL A 212 19.11 3.58 -2.91
CA VAL A 212 17.91 3.05 -2.27
C VAL A 212 18.12 2.80 -0.77
N SER A 213 19.21 2.13 -0.38
CA SER A 213 19.53 1.90 1.02
C SER A 213 19.66 3.22 1.80
N LEU A 214 20.21 4.26 1.17
CA LEU A 214 20.27 5.60 1.77
C LEU A 214 18.89 6.23 1.90
N VAL A 215 18.04 6.16 0.87
CA VAL A 215 16.65 6.63 0.92
C VAL A 215 15.88 5.95 2.05
N GLU A 216 15.91 4.60 2.13
CA GLU A 216 15.20 3.84 3.15
C GLU A 216 15.68 4.19 4.56
N LYS A 217 17.00 4.34 4.76
CA LYS A 217 17.58 4.74 6.05
C LYS A 217 17.21 6.16 6.44
N LEU A 218 17.25 7.10 5.50
CA LEU A 218 16.85 8.49 5.72
C LEU A 218 15.39 8.58 6.15
N CYS A 219 14.51 7.87 5.45
CA CYS A 219 13.08 7.84 5.75
C CYS A 219 12.82 7.18 7.11
N ALA A 220 13.48 6.06 7.40
CA ALA A 220 13.39 5.39 8.70
C ALA A 220 13.82 6.30 9.86
N GLN A 221 14.87 7.11 9.70
CA GLN A 221 15.31 8.08 10.71
C GLN A 221 14.29 9.21 10.95
N LYS A 222 13.58 9.64 9.90
CA LYS A 222 12.53 10.66 9.99
C LYS A 222 11.16 10.10 10.36
N GLY A 223 11.02 8.77 10.47
CA GLY A 223 9.74 8.11 10.72
C GLY A 223 8.77 8.22 9.55
N THR A 224 9.28 8.41 8.33
CA THR A 224 8.49 8.46 7.10
C THR A 224 8.71 7.20 6.28
N CYS A 225 7.81 6.90 5.35
CA CYS A 225 7.87 5.70 4.51
C CYS A 225 7.27 5.99 3.13
N PRO A 226 7.97 6.75 2.27
CA PRO A 226 7.53 6.92 0.89
C PRO A 226 7.49 5.58 0.16
N LEU A 227 6.70 5.50 -0.91
CA LEU A 227 6.74 4.35 -1.82
C LEU A 227 8.04 4.43 -2.63
N VAL A 228 8.95 3.48 -2.45
CA VAL A 228 10.20 3.44 -3.23
C VAL A 228 10.07 2.40 -4.35
N LEU A 229 10.24 2.85 -5.60
CA LEU A 229 10.27 2.01 -6.79
C LEU A 229 11.72 1.87 -7.27
N TYR A 230 12.11 0.64 -7.59
CA TYR A 230 13.46 0.27 -7.97
C TYR A 230 13.45 -0.17 -9.43
N ASP A 231 14.11 0.57 -10.30
CA ASP A 231 14.47 0.05 -11.60
C ASP A 231 15.74 -0.81 -11.45
N MET A 232 15.71 -2.05 -11.92
CA MET A 232 16.83 -2.98 -11.79
C MET A 232 17.12 -3.65 -13.12
N HIS A 233 18.39 -3.71 -13.49
CA HIS A 233 18.82 -4.50 -14.63
C HIS A 233 18.80 -5.99 -14.30
N ASN A 234 19.33 -6.38 -13.14
CA ASN A 234 19.31 -7.75 -12.66
C ASN A 234 18.34 -7.88 -11.46
N PRO A 235 17.17 -8.53 -11.63
CA PRO A 235 16.21 -8.66 -10.54
C PRO A 235 16.79 -9.43 -9.34
N ALA A 236 17.82 -10.29 -9.51
CA ALA A 236 18.47 -10.98 -8.40
C ALA A 236 19.20 -10.03 -7.43
N SER A 237 19.57 -8.83 -7.89
CA SER A 237 20.20 -7.79 -7.08
C SER A 237 19.31 -7.30 -5.94
N VAL A 238 17.99 -7.44 -6.06
CA VAL A 238 17.03 -7.08 -5.00
C VAL A 238 17.34 -7.76 -3.67
N ARG A 239 17.98 -8.95 -3.70
CA ARG A 239 18.37 -9.70 -2.50
C ARG A 239 19.34 -8.91 -1.61
N GLN A 240 20.12 -7.99 -2.18
CA GLN A 240 21.05 -7.16 -1.43
C GLN A 240 20.33 -6.13 -0.56
N LEU A 241 19.07 -5.79 -0.87
CA LEU A 241 18.22 -4.93 -0.05
C LEU A 241 17.64 -5.65 1.18
N PHE A 242 17.79 -6.98 1.27
CA PHE A 242 17.16 -7.79 2.32
C PHE A 242 17.73 -7.52 3.73
N HIS A 243 18.98 -7.07 3.83
CA HIS A 243 19.63 -6.82 5.12
C HIS A 243 19.08 -5.61 5.89
N ASP A 244 18.36 -4.71 5.20
CA ASP A 244 17.81 -3.47 5.76
C ASP A 244 16.29 -3.55 6.05
N ILE A 245 15.70 -4.76 6.20
CA ILE A 245 14.31 -4.85 6.68
C ILE A 245 14.23 -4.14 8.04
N PRO A 246 13.39 -3.09 8.18
CA PRO A 246 13.31 -2.33 9.41
C PRO A 246 13.07 -3.23 10.64
N GLU A 247 13.73 -2.92 11.75
CA GLU A 247 13.59 -3.63 13.04
C GLU A 247 12.13 -3.92 13.43
N HIS A 248 11.22 -2.98 13.16
CA HIS A 248 9.80 -3.14 13.46
C HIS A 248 9.12 -4.24 12.60
N MET A 249 9.60 -4.46 11.37
CA MET A 249 9.17 -5.56 10.51
C MET A 249 9.80 -6.90 10.93
N LYS A 250 11.04 -6.90 11.42
CA LYS A 250 11.67 -8.10 12.02
C LYS A 250 10.90 -8.60 13.25
N ARG A 251 10.40 -7.68 14.08
CA ARG A 251 9.56 -8.03 15.24
C ARG A 251 8.21 -8.63 14.85
N ALA A 252 7.59 -8.15 13.78
CA ALA A 252 6.33 -8.71 13.26
C ALA A 252 6.50 -10.13 12.71
N LEU A 253 7.70 -10.52 12.30
CA LEU A 253 8.04 -11.85 11.78
C LEU A 253 8.29 -12.90 12.88
N GLY A 254 8.21 -12.52 14.17
CA GLY A 254 8.18 -13.45 15.31
C GLY A 254 9.40 -14.36 15.49
N SER A 255 10.44 -14.21 14.67
CA SER A 255 11.62 -15.07 14.65
C SER A 255 12.87 -14.22 14.90
N ASN A 256 13.58 -14.51 15.99
CA ASN A 256 14.94 -14.03 16.22
C ASN A 256 15.96 -14.66 15.25
N GLU A 257 15.52 -15.62 14.44
CA GLU A 257 16.31 -16.16 13.36
C GLU A 257 16.26 -15.17 12.19
N THR A 258 17.40 -14.60 11.84
CA THR A 258 17.55 -13.91 10.56
C THR A 258 17.02 -14.86 9.48
N PRO A 259 15.96 -14.50 8.73
CA PRO A 259 15.43 -15.37 7.71
C PRO A 259 16.58 -15.67 6.75
N VAL A 260 17.07 -16.91 6.78
CA VAL A 260 18.06 -17.42 5.84
C VAL A 260 17.30 -17.59 4.54
N VAL A 261 17.13 -16.48 3.82
CA VAL A 261 16.65 -16.54 2.44
C VAL A 261 17.73 -17.29 1.69
N SER A 262 17.42 -18.53 1.33
CA SER A 262 18.32 -19.35 0.54
C SER A 262 18.80 -18.53 -0.66
N PRO A 263 20.11 -18.44 -0.93
CA PRO A 263 20.65 -17.72 -2.08
C PRO A 263 20.14 -18.30 -3.42
N SER A 264 19.42 -19.42 -3.41
CA SER A 264 18.71 -19.99 -4.56
C SER A 264 17.31 -19.40 -4.81
N LEU A 265 16.76 -18.55 -3.93
CA LEU A 265 15.37 -18.10 -4.04
C LEU A 265 15.17 -17.18 -5.25
N ASN A 266 14.36 -17.59 -6.23
CA ASN A 266 14.04 -16.77 -7.41
C ASN A 266 13.75 -15.31 -7.04
N ALA A 267 14.31 -14.35 -7.77
CA ALA A 267 14.14 -12.91 -7.50
C ALA A 267 12.66 -12.51 -7.37
N ASN A 268 11.79 -13.17 -8.13
CA ASN A 268 10.35 -12.94 -8.14
C ASN A 268 9.65 -13.30 -6.83
N LEU A 269 10.28 -14.14 -5.99
CA LEU A 269 9.79 -14.50 -4.65
C LEU A 269 10.24 -13.51 -3.58
N HIS A 270 11.09 -12.54 -3.93
CA HIS A 270 11.52 -11.53 -2.99
C HIS A 270 10.35 -10.61 -2.60
N PRO A 271 10.15 -10.27 -1.30
CA PRO A 271 8.99 -9.48 -0.86
C PRO A 271 8.84 -8.13 -1.58
N ARG A 272 9.94 -7.41 -1.83
CA ARG A 272 9.89 -6.15 -2.60
C ARG A 272 9.46 -6.35 -4.06
N TYR A 273 9.83 -7.47 -4.67
CA TYR A 273 9.40 -7.79 -6.03
C TYR A 273 7.90 -8.14 -6.04
N ALA A 274 7.47 -9.01 -5.11
CA ALA A 274 6.06 -9.40 -4.95
C ALA A 274 5.15 -8.20 -4.61
N ALA A 275 5.69 -7.20 -3.91
CA ALA A 275 5.04 -5.92 -3.62
C ALA A 275 4.90 -4.99 -4.84
N GLY A 276 5.46 -5.35 -6.00
CA GLY A 276 5.45 -4.50 -7.19
C GLY A 276 6.37 -3.28 -7.07
N LEU A 277 7.38 -3.33 -6.20
CA LEU A 277 8.33 -2.24 -6.02
C LEU A 277 9.54 -2.35 -6.95
N VAL A 278 9.81 -3.53 -7.51
CA VAL A 278 10.93 -3.76 -8.43
C VAL A 278 10.40 -3.80 -9.86
N ILE A 279 10.94 -2.95 -10.71
CA ILE A 279 10.75 -2.94 -12.16
C ILE A 279 12.04 -3.50 -12.74
N SER A 280 11.95 -4.57 -13.51
CA SER A 280 13.13 -5.22 -14.07
C SER A 280 13.09 -5.23 -15.59
N LEU A 281 14.17 -4.77 -16.22
CA LEU A 281 14.31 -4.78 -17.67
C LEU A 281 14.15 -6.21 -18.23
N THR A 282 14.60 -7.21 -17.48
CA THR A 282 14.46 -8.62 -17.85
C THR A 282 12.99 -9.02 -18.02
N ASP A 283 12.06 -8.44 -17.27
CA ASP A 283 10.63 -8.76 -17.38
C ASP A 283 9.99 -8.12 -18.63
N ILE A 284 10.48 -6.95 -19.04
CA ILE A 284 10.12 -6.35 -20.33
C ILE A 284 10.62 -7.21 -21.49
N VAL A 285 11.86 -7.71 -21.40
CA VAL A 285 12.42 -8.62 -22.41
C VAL A 285 11.64 -9.94 -22.47
N LYS A 286 11.18 -10.47 -21.34
CA LYS A 286 10.29 -11.64 -21.33
C LYS A 286 8.96 -11.34 -22.01
N ALA A 287 8.34 -10.18 -21.76
CA ALA A 287 7.12 -9.78 -22.44
C ALA A 287 7.31 -9.66 -23.95
N LEU A 288 8.47 -9.12 -24.39
CA LEU A 288 8.84 -9.09 -25.80
C LEU A 288 9.00 -10.50 -26.38
N ALA A 289 9.61 -11.43 -25.65
CA ALA A 289 9.73 -12.81 -26.10
C ALA A 289 8.35 -13.49 -26.22
N VAL A 290 7.42 -13.21 -25.30
CA VAL A 290 6.03 -13.69 -25.37
C VAL A 290 5.31 -13.17 -26.61
N SER A 291 5.61 -11.94 -27.05
CA SER A 291 4.97 -11.33 -28.23
C SER A 291 5.26 -12.05 -29.55
N VAL A 292 6.33 -12.85 -29.59
CA VAL A 292 6.62 -13.74 -30.73
C VAL A 292 5.51 -14.78 -30.92
N TYR A 293 4.94 -15.26 -29.82
CA TYR A 293 3.88 -16.29 -29.83
C TYR A 293 2.48 -15.72 -29.68
N ALA A 294 2.36 -14.53 -29.08
CA ALA A 294 1.12 -13.80 -28.92
C ALA A 294 1.27 -12.38 -29.49
N PRO A 295 1.20 -12.23 -30.83
CA PRO A 295 1.19 -10.91 -31.47
C PRO A 295 0.05 -10.07 -30.88
N GLY A 296 0.31 -8.82 -30.49
CA GLY A 296 -0.66 -7.98 -29.76
C GLY A 296 -0.36 -7.83 -28.27
N CYS A 297 0.45 -8.72 -27.67
CA CYS A 297 0.73 -8.64 -26.23
C CYS A 297 1.50 -7.37 -25.84
N MET A 298 2.50 -6.99 -26.63
CA MET A 298 3.27 -5.76 -26.38
C MET A 298 2.47 -4.50 -26.68
N GLU A 299 1.61 -4.53 -27.68
CA GLU A 299 0.67 -3.46 -28.01
C GLU A 299 -0.32 -3.25 -26.87
N MET A 300 -0.82 -4.34 -26.27
CA MET A 300 -1.68 -4.29 -25.10
C MET A 300 -0.94 -3.72 -23.88
N VAL A 301 0.28 -4.20 -23.58
CA VAL A 301 1.11 -3.67 -22.48
C VAL A 301 1.42 -2.19 -22.68
N THR A 302 1.81 -1.80 -23.88
CA THR A 302 2.12 -0.41 -24.24
C THR A 302 0.88 0.48 -24.16
N GLY A 303 -0.27 0.00 -24.65
CA GLY A 303 -1.54 0.69 -24.53
C GLY A 303 -1.98 0.90 -23.08
N MET A 304 -1.81 -0.12 -22.24
CA MET A 304 -2.08 -0.02 -20.80
C MET A 304 -1.12 0.92 -20.07
N ALA A 305 0.15 0.93 -20.42
CA ALA A 305 1.19 1.73 -19.77
C ALA A 305 1.16 3.21 -20.17
N LEU A 306 0.94 3.50 -21.47
CA LEU A 306 1.03 4.86 -21.98
C LEU A 306 -0.29 5.63 -21.88
N ALA A 307 -1.43 4.93 -21.80
CA ALA A 307 -2.79 5.47 -21.62
C ALA A 307 -3.22 6.62 -22.58
N VAL A 308 -2.45 6.88 -23.64
CA VAL A 308 -2.73 7.88 -24.68
C VAL A 308 -4.00 7.45 -25.40
N ASP A 309 -5.02 8.31 -25.36
CA ASP A 309 -6.33 8.12 -26.02
C ASP A 309 -7.10 6.84 -25.65
N GLN A 310 -6.74 6.18 -24.55
CA GLN A 310 -7.46 4.99 -24.10
C GLN A 310 -8.81 5.36 -23.46
N ILE A 311 -9.85 4.63 -23.81
CA ILE A 311 -11.18 4.71 -23.18
C ILE A 311 -11.11 4.19 -21.74
N CYS A 312 -10.34 3.11 -21.55
CA CYS A 312 -10.14 2.46 -20.26
C CYS A 312 -8.91 3.01 -19.54
N MET A 313 -8.97 3.03 -18.21
CA MET A 313 -7.87 3.35 -17.33
C MET A 313 -7.62 2.17 -16.41
N PHE A 314 -6.35 1.78 -16.29
CA PHE A 314 -5.90 0.83 -15.29
C PHE A 314 -5.58 1.58 -14.00
N THR A 315 -6.20 1.18 -12.89
CA THR A 315 -5.99 1.84 -11.61
C THR A 315 -6.09 0.86 -10.45
N LEU A 316 -5.70 1.33 -9.27
CA LEU A 316 -5.80 0.60 -8.02
C LEU A 316 -6.89 1.24 -7.15
N VAL A 317 -7.98 0.50 -6.91
CA VAL A 317 -9.13 1.01 -6.15
C VAL A 317 -9.19 0.42 -4.75
N LYS A 318 -9.49 1.26 -3.76
CA LYS A 318 -9.82 0.80 -2.40
C LYS A 318 -11.19 0.13 -2.41
N MET A 319 -11.35 -0.98 -1.70
CA MET A 319 -12.65 -1.66 -1.64
C MET A 319 -13.65 -0.90 -0.77
N PRO A 320 -14.90 -0.70 -1.24
CA PRO A 320 -15.94 -0.10 -0.42
C PRO A 320 -16.28 -1.04 0.73
N TYR A 321 -16.70 -0.47 1.86
CA TYR A 321 -16.91 -1.22 3.10
C TYR A 321 -17.94 -2.35 2.97
N VAL A 322 -18.94 -2.19 2.09
CA VAL A 322 -19.95 -3.20 1.79
C VAL A 322 -19.38 -4.48 1.16
N MET A 323 -18.16 -4.41 0.62
CA MET A 323 -17.46 -5.53 -0.01
C MET A 323 -16.41 -6.19 0.90
N TRP A 324 -16.18 -5.67 2.10
CA TRP A 324 -15.20 -6.26 3.01
C TRP A 324 -15.65 -7.66 3.47
N GLY A 325 -14.71 -8.61 3.50
CA GLY A 325 -15.00 -10.01 3.85
C GLY A 325 -15.82 -10.76 2.80
N LYS A 326 -16.12 -10.14 1.65
CA LYS A 326 -16.76 -10.83 0.52
C LYS A 326 -15.70 -11.56 -0.31
N SER A 327 -16.16 -12.57 -1.05
CA SER A 327 -15.31 -13.29 -1.98
C SER A 327 -15.01 -12.46 -3.22
N PHE A 328 -13.87 -12.73 -3.86
CA PHE A 328 -13.44 -12.03 -5.06
C PHE A 328 -14.46 -12.19 -6.20
N GLY A 329 -15.16 -13.32 -6.30
CA GLY A 329 -16.23 -13.51 -7.29
C GLY A 329 -17.40 -12.53 -7.12
N ILE A 330 -17.78 -12.19 -5.88
CA ILE A 330 -18.82 -11.19 -5.62
C ILE A 330 -18.32 -9.80 -5.99
N ILE A 331 -17.07 -9.49 -5.65
CA ILE A 331 -16.43 -8.21 -5.98
C ILE A 331 -16.29 -8.06 -7.49
N PHE A 332 -15.91 -9.13 -8.19
CA PHE A 332 -15.83 -9.20 -9.63
C PHE A 332 -17.16 -8.80 -10.26
N LYS A 333 -18.24 -9.48 -9.88
CA LYS A 333 -19.59 -9.19 -10.38
C LYS A 333 -20.00 -7.74 -10.10
N TYR A 334 -19.77 -7.25 -8.88
CA TYR A 334 -20.12 -5.88 -8.50
C TYR A 334 -19.38 -4.82 -9.32
N LEU A 335 -18.06 -4.96 -9.47
CA LEU A 335 -17.24 -4.00 -10.24
C LEU A 335 -17.56 -4.04 -11.73
N PHE A 336 -17.83 -5.22 -12.27
CA PHE A 336 -18.21 -5.40 -13.66
C PHE A 336 -19.59 -4.80 -13.96
N GLU A 337 -20.62 -5.15 -13.18
CA GLU A 337 -22.00 -4.71 -13.44
C GLU A 337 -22.20 -3.22 -13.18
N LYS A 338 -21.57 -2.67 -12.14
CA LYS A 338 -21.84 -1.29 -11.70
C LYS A 338 -20.90 -0.26 -12.31
N TYR A 339 -19.65 -0.64 -12.59
CA TYR A 339 -18.61 0.28 -13.04
C TYR A 339 -18.02 -0.11 -14.40
N GLU A 340 -18.54 -1.16 -15.05
CA GLU A 340 -18.02 -1.69 -16.32
C GLU A 340 -16.52 -1.98 -16.23
N GLY A 341 -16.07 -2.34 -15.02
CA GLY A 341 -14.67 -2.50 -14.70
C GLY A 341 -14.31 -3.96 -14.54
N MET A 342 -13.21 -4.36 -15.16
CA MET A 342 -12.62 -5.70 -15.09
C MET A 342 -11.59 -5.75 -13.96
N PRO A 343 -11.85 -6.47 -12.86
CA PRO A 343 -10.87 -6.65 -11.79
C PRO A 343 -9.81 -7.67 -12.22
N LEU A 344 -8.54 -7.28 -12.11
CA LEU A 344 -7.40 -8.05 -12.61
C LEU A 344 -6.60 -8.74 -11.50
N GLY A 345 -6.65 -8.20 -10.29
CA GLY A 345 -5.94 -8.78 -9.15
C GLY A 345 -6.14 -7.99 -7.86
N ILE A 346 -5.66 -8.55 -6.76
CA ILE A 346 -5.71 -7.94 -5.44
C ILE A 346 -4.30 -7.44 -5.09
N TYR A 347 -4.20 -6.19 -4.67
CA TYR A 347 -3.03 -5.68 -3.96
C TYR A 347 -3.29 -5.85 -2.47
N ARG A 348 -2.76 -6.94 -1.91
CA ARG A 348 -3.02 -7.33 -0.53
C ARG A 348 -2.14 -6.54 0.40
N HIS A 349 -2.76 -5.93 1.41
CA HIS A 349 -2.02 -5.25 2.47
C HIS A 349 -1.25 -6.27 3.32
N PRO A 350 -0.07 -5.93 3.86
CA PRO A 350 0.62 -6.82 4.79
C PRO A 350 -0.28 -7.20 5.97
N THR A 351 -0.35 -8.50 6.25
CA THR A 351 -1.03 -9.11 7.41
C THR A 351 -0.02 -9.54 8.47
N ASP A 352 -0.48 -10.08 9.60
CA ASP A 352 0.40 -10.64 10.64
C ASP A 352 1.43 -11.60 10.02
N GLY A 353 2.72 -11.29 10.19
CA GLY A 353 3.83 -12.04 9.61
C GLY A 353 4.31 -11.59 8.23
N GLN A 354 3.68 -10.61 7.58
CA GLN A 354 4.17 -10.04 6.32
C GLN A 354 4.57 -8.58 6.48
N ALA A 355 5.78 -8.25 6.03
CA ALA A 355 6.36 -6.92 6.13
C ALA A 355 5.86 -5.96 5.04
N LEU A 356 5.62 -6.47 3.83
CA LEU A 356 5.27 -5.69 2.65
C LEU A 356 3.97 -6.23 2.02
N PRO A 357 3.23 -5.38 1.30
CA PRO A 357 2.10 -5.82 0.50
C PRO A 357 2.55 -6.76 -0.62
N TYR A 358 1.61 -7.43 -1.26
CA TYR A 358 1.90 -8.23 -2.45
C TYR A 358 0.78 -8.20 -3.47
N VAL A 359 1.12 -8.45 -4.72
CA VAL A 359 0.18 -8.57 -5.84
C VAL A 359 -0.28 -10.01 -5.96
N TYR A 360 -1.59 -10.25 -5.86
CA TYR A 360 -2.23 -11.51 -6.16
C TYR A 360 -3.01 -11.37 -7.48
N SER A 361 -2.37 -11.74 -8.59
CA SER A 361 -2.99 -11.76 -9.92
C SER A 361 -3.95 -12.94 -10.08
N PHE A 362 -5.07 -12.72 -10.79
CA PHE A 362 -6.09 -13.74 -11.08
C PHE A 362 -6.50 -14.60 -9.88
N PRO A 363 -6.92 -14.00 -8.75
CA PRO A 363 -7.34 -14.76 -7.58
C PRO A 363 -8.57 -15.61 -7.88
N SER A 364 -8.67 -16.78 -7.24
CA SER A 364 -9.87 -17.63 -7.32
C SER A 364 -11.12 -16.87 -6.86
N LYS A 365 -12.29 -17.21 -7.41
CA LYS A 365 -13.58 -16.61 -7.06
C LYS A 365 -13.89 -16.69 -5.55
N ASP A 366 -13.32 -17.66 -4.85
CA ASP A 366 -13.58 -17.93 -3.43
C ASP A 366 -12.62 -17.16 -2.49
N VAL A 367 -11.60 -16.47 -3.03
CA VAL A 367 -10.63 -15.70 -2.23
C VAL A 367 -11.36 -14.57 -1.52
N ILE A 368 -11.29 -14.54 -0.19
CA ILE A 368 -11.86 -13.46 0.62
C ILE A 368 -10.96 -12.23 0.54
N VAL A 369 -11.59 -11.07 0.32
CA VAL A 369 -10.91 -9.78 0.23
C VAL A 369 -10.97 -9.06 1.58
N SER A 370 -9.80 -8.67 2.07
CA SER A 370 -9.67 -7.95 3.35
C SER A 370 -10.04 -6.48 3.19
N PHE A 371 -10.38 -5.82 4.31
CA PHE A 371 -10.73 -4.40 4.33
C PHE A 371 -9.58 -3.47 3.96
N HIS A 372 -8.33 -3.94 4.11
CA HIS A 372 -7.13 -3.21 3.70
C HIS A 372 -6.69 -3.50 2.26
N ASP A 373 -7.28 -4.51 1.63
CA ASP A 373 -6.94 -4.89 0.27
C ASP A 373 -7.40 -3.79 -0.71
N LYS A 374 -6.62 -3.65 -1.78
CA LYS A 374 -7.02 -2.86 -2.95
C LYS A 374 -7.14 -3.79 -4.14
N VAL A 375 -7.88 -3.39 -5.16
CA VAL A 375 -8.10 -4.21 -6.35
C VAL A 375 -7.61 -3.44 -7.57
N TYR A 376 -6.79 -4.10 -8.37
CA TYR A 376 -6.43 -3.61 -9.70
C TYR A 376 -7.63 -3.77 -10.62
N ILE A 377 -8.03 -2.69 -11.26
CA ILE A 377 -9.21 -2.65 -12.14
C ILE A 377 -8.85 -1.94 -13.44
N SER A 378 -9.35 -2.46 -14.56
CA SER A 378 -9.41 -1.77 -15.85
C SER A 378 -10.85 -1.38 -16.13
N ALA A 379 -11.16 -0.09 -16.22
CA ALA A 379 -12.53 0.38 -16.45
C ALA A 379 -12.54 1.71 -17.22
N PRO A 380 -13.66 2.12 -17.85
CA PRO A 380 -13.76 3.41 -18.53
C PRO A 380 -13.38 4.58 -17.61
N LYS A 381 -12.61 5.55 -18.11
CA LYS A 381 -12.08 6.70 -17.34
C LYS A 381 -13.16 7.40 -16.50
N GLU A 382 -14.34 7.62 -17.08
CA GLU A 382 -15.48 8.26 -16.42
C GLU A 382 -15.97 7.46 -15.20
N LYS A 383 -16.13 6.14 -15.36
CA LYS A 383 -16.59 5.24 -14.30
C LYS A 383 -15.58 5.15 -13.17
N VAL A 384 -14.28 5.15 -13.48
CA VAL A 384 -13.23 5.18 -12.46
C VAL A 384 -13.27 6.48 -11.65
N ARG A 385 -13.42 7.64 -12.31
CA ARG A 385 -13.57 8.92 -11.62
C ARG A 385 -14.79 8.92 -10.68
N HIS A 386 -15.92 8.38 -11.14
CA HIS A 386 -17.10 8.19 -10.29
C HIS A 386 -16.86 7.25 -9.10
N LEU A 387 -16.17 6.13 -9.32
CA LEU A 387 -15.81 5.17 -8.27
C LEU A 387 -14.90 5.82 -7.23
N GLN A 388 -13.86 6.52 -7.66
CA GLN A 388 -12.93 7.23 -6.77
C GLN A 388 -13.65 8.33 -5.97
N ALA A 389 -14.48 9.15 -6.61
CA ALA A 389 -15.26 10.19 -5.93
C ALA A 389 -16.19 9.60 -4.87
N ARG A 390 -16.92 8.52 -5.20
CA ARG A 390 -17.80 7.83 -4.23
C ARG A 390 -17.03 7.27 -3.04
N LEU A 391 -15.88 6.63 -3.28
CA LEU A 391 -15.04 6.11 -2.21
C LEU A 391 -14.55 7.22 -1.27
N VAL A 392 -14.21 8.40 -1.80
CA VAL A 392 -13.86 9.57 -0.97
C VAL A 392 -15.04 10.00 -0.09
N HIS A 393 -16.24 10.08 -0.64
CA HIS A 393 -17.46 10.41 0.12
C HIS A 393 -17.76 9.37 1.21
N GLU A 394 -17.65 8.07 0.90
CA GLU A 394 -17.87 6.99 1.86
C GLU A 394 -16.85 7.02 3.01
N VAL A 395 -15.57 7.23 2.71
CA VAL A 395 -14.52 7.39 3.72
C VAL A 395 -14.78 8.61 4.61
N HIS A 396 -15.23 9.72 4.03
CA HIS A 396 -15.54 10.93 4.78
C HIS A 396 -16.77 10.74 5.68
N ALA A 397 -17.82 10.06 5.19
CA ALA A 397 -19.00 9.70 5.96
C ALA A 397 -18.65 8.77 7.12
N ALA A 398 -17.88 7.70 6.87
CA ALA A 398 -17.41 6.78 7.90
C ALA A 398 -16.56 7.51 8.96
N SER A 399 -15.69 8.43 8.55
CA SER A 399 -14.88 9.25 9.45
C SER A 399 -15.70 10.20 10.31
N LYS A 400 -16.81 10.76 9.78
CA LYS A 400 -17.76 11.57 10.56
C LYS A 400 -18.50 10.72 11.60
N ILE A 401 -18.99 9.54 11.20
CA ILE A 401 -19.66 8.59 12.10
C ILE A 401 -18.71 8.16 13.23
N ALA A 402 -17.48 7.77 12.90
CA ALA A 402 -16.47 7.36 13.89
C ALA A 402 -16.16 8.47 14.90
N ARG A 403 -16.03 9.73 14.45
CA ARG A 403 -15.86 10.89 15.34
C ARG A 403 -17.07 11.10 16.25
N TYR A 404 -18.29 10.98 15.71
CA TYR A 404 -19.51 11.10 16.48
C TYR A 404 -19.61 10.02 17.57
N VAL A 405 -19.37 8.76 17.22
CA VAL A 405 -19.38 7.62 18.16
C VAL A 405 -18.33 7.81 19.25
N ARG A 406 -17.09 8.19 18.89
CA ARG A 406 -16.01 8.45 19.85
C ARG A 406 -16.40 9.57 20.84
N ARG A 407 -17.00 10.66 20.35
CA ARG A 407 -17.48 11.77 21.20
C ARG A 407 -18.60 11.32 22.14
N ARG A 408 -19.55 10.51 21.67
CA ARG A 408 -20.62 9.94 22.50
C ARG A 408 -20.09 9.01 23.59
N LEU A 409 -19.11 8.17 23.27
CA LEU A 409 -18.46 7.28 24.24
C LEU A 409 -17.67 8.08 25.29
N GLN A 410 -16.96 9.14 24.89
CA GLN A 410 -16.28 10.05 25.83
C GLN A 410 -17.27 10.74 26.77
N LEU A 411 -18.40 11.23 26.26
CA LEU A 411 -19.45 11.85 27.08
C LEU A 411 -20.04 10.86 28.10
N ARG A 412 -20.25 9.60 27.70
CA ARG A 412 -20.70 8.54 28.64
C ARG A 412 -19.67 8.23 29.73
N ARG A 413 -18.37 8.31 29.43
CA ARG A 413 -17.31 8.13 30.45
C ARG A 413 -17.24 9.28 31.45
N HIS A 414 -17.65 10.48 31.05
CA HIS A 414 -17.67 11.66 31.92
C HIS A 414 -19.00 11.87 32.67
N GLN A 415 -20.07 11.20 32.25
CA GLN A 415 -21.23 11.02 33.12
C GLN A 415 -20.78 10.10 34.26
N LYS A 416 -20.46 10.71 35.42
CA LYS A 416 -20.24 9.96 36.66
C LYS A 416 -21.38 8.96 36.77
N PRO A 417 -21.10 7.66 37.07
CA PRO A 417 -22.17 6.75 37.40
C PRO A 417 -22.98 7.45 38.48
N ILE A 418 -24.27 7.67 38.20
CA ILE A 418 -25.19 8.18 39.19
C ILE A 418 -25.13 7.11 40.28
N THR A 419 -24.39 7.41 41.35
CA THR A 419 -24.39 6.59 42.54
C THR A 419 -25.83 6.65 43.00
N ASN A 420 -26.57 5.57 42.76
CA ASN A 420 -27.92 5.39 43.29
C ASN A 420 -27.85 5.71 44.78
N THR A 421 -28.32 6.89 45.16
CA THR A 421 -28.63 7.21 46.54
C THR A 421 -29.75 6.26 46.97
N GLN A 422 -29.74 5.81 48.21
CA GLN A 422 -30.70 4.83 48.76
C GLN A 422 -32.17 5.16 48.46
N GLU A 423 -32.53 6.44 48.25
CA GLU A 423 -33.87 6.87 47.86
C GLU A 423 -34.34 6.34 46.49
N ASP A 424 -33.43 6.06 45.54
CA ASP A 424 -33.82 5.55 44.22
C ASP A 424 -34.08 4.03 44.22
N GLN A 425 -33.54 3.29 45.19
CA GLN A 425 -33.86 1.87 45.38
C GLN A 425 -35.29 1.66 45.90
N GLU A 426 -35.83 2.58 46.70
CA GLU A 426 -37.22 2.50 47.18
C GLU A 426 -38.24 2.79 46.07
N LYS A 427 -37.91 3.64 45.09
CA LYS A 427 -38.81 3.93 43.96
C LYS A 427 -38.85 2.81 42.92
N ILE A 428 -37.75 2.09 42.71
CA ILE A 428 -37.71 0.92 41.79
C ILE A 428 -38.45 -0.28 42.39
N SER A 429 -38.42 -0.44 43.72
CA SER A 429 -39.23 -1.42 44.46
C SER A 429 -40.75 -1.22 44.20
N CYS A 430 -41.25 0.02 44.26
CA CYS A 430 -42.67 0.32 44.01
C CYS A 430 -43.12 0.13 42.55
N ALA A 431 -42.25 0.36 41.56
CA ALA A 431 -42.62 0.21 40.15
C ALA A 431 -42.74 -1.27 39.71
N SER A 432 -42.05 -2.18 40.40
CA SER A 432 -42.08 -3.62 40.10
C SER A 432 -43.36 -4.35 40.55
N GLN A 433 -44.22 -3.69 41.34
CA GLN A 433 -45.49 -4.27 41.83
C GLN A 433 -46.72 -3.96 40.96
N LEU A 434 -46.58 -3.16 39.89
CA LEU A 434 -47.71 -2.70 39.07
C LEU A 434 -47.90 -3.43 37.73
N THR A 435 -47.06 -4.40 37.38
CA THR A 435 -47.11 -5.09 36.07
C THR A 435 -47.48 -6.58 36.11
N SER A 436 -48.03 -7.08 37.23
CA SER A 436 -48.50 -8.46 37.34
C SER A 436 -50.04 -8.58 37.34
N HIS A 437 -50.70 -8.33 36.21
CA HIS A 437 -52.07 -8.82 35.98
C HIS A 437 -52.26 -9.39 34.56
N GLN A 438 -52.32 -10.73 34.52
CA GLN A 438 -53.17 -11.61 33.70
C GLN A 438 -53.38 -11.31 32.20
N ILE A 439 -52.75 -12.15 31.35
CA ILE A 439 -53.32 -12.57 30.07
C ILE A 439 -53.26 -14.11 30.02
N SER A 440 -54.42 -14.76 30.14
CA SER A 440 -54.61 -16.20 29.94
C SER A 440 -55.05 -16.47 28.50
N VAL A 441 -54.31 -17.32 27.79
CA VAL A 441 -54.67 -17.83 26.45
C VAL A 441 -55.20 -19.27 26.60
N PRO A 442 -56.34 -19.64 25.99
CA PRO A 442 -56.85 -21.00 26.08
C PRO A 442 -56.19 -21.91 25.03
N THR A 443 -55.68 -23.05 25.51
CA THR A 443 -55.26 -24.22 24.72
C THR A 443 -56.49 -25.02 24.28
N ALA A 444 -56.62 -25.27 22.97
CA ALA A 444 -57.52 -26.28 22.42
C ALA A 444 -56.70 -27.45 21.86
N GLN A 445 -56.94 -28.64 22.41
CA GLN A 445 -56.50 -29.93 21.90
C GLN A 445 -57.48 -30.43 20.83
N GLY A 446 -56.96 -31.06 19.78
CA GLY A 446 -57.72 -31.84 18.81
C GLY A 446 -56.79 -32.50 17.80
N THR A 447 -56.56 -33.81 17.97
CA THR A 447 -55.87 -34.71 17.03
C THR A 447 -56.91 -35.41 16.10
N PRO A 448 -56.49 -36.35 15.23
CA PRO A 448 -56.13 -36.16 13.82
C PRO A 448 -57.16 -36.83 12.88
N ASP A 449 -57.02 -36.66 11.56
CA ASP A 449 -57.27 -37.74 10.58
C ASP A 449 -56.89 -37.31 9.15
N ASP A 450 -56.62 -38.36 8.36
CA ASP A 450 -56.12 -38.43 6.99
C ASP A 450 -56.86 -37.57 5.94
N VAL A 451 -56.16 -37.29 4.83
CA VAL A 451 -56.50 -37.72 3.46
C VAL A 451 -55.73 -36.88 2.42
N SER A 452 -55.05 -37.61 1.53
CA SER A 452 -54.43 -37.26 0.24
C SER A 452 -54.86 -35.97 -0.48
N ARG A 453 -53.86 -35.20 -0.96
CA ARG A 453 -53.52 -35.02 -2.38
C ARG A 453 -52.22 -34.25 -2.57
#